data_AF-A0A8H8CQQ1-F1
#
_entry.id   AF-A0A8H8CQQ1-F1
#
_cell.length_a   1.000
_cell.length_b   1.000
_cell.length_c   1.000
_cell.angle_alpha   90.00
_cell.angle_beta   90.00
_cell.angle_gamma   90.00
#
_symmetry.space_group_name_H-M   'P 1'
#
loop_
_entity.id
_entity.type
_entity.pdbx_description
1 polymer ?
#
loop_
_entity_poly.entity_id
_entity_poly.type
_entity_poly.pdbx_seq_one_letter_code
_entity_poly.pdbx_strand_id
1 'polypeptide(L)'
;MSSRTRKKFRAATFHCSYNGCIKTSTTSWGIQQHYNRKHVIPAALNTQPAIPRSPTDIPPSSRSPSPSLQPWSNTFSPRRSPRRTPSGSPKSYPNSANPVPKSNTRIDTHPTIDGRPCDLAGNYLPPNTKPPPVEPHNKNDFTPFATRTEFEMAEFLFVEEEMSAGRIDRLSQLLGANYPDQDPPFANHSDLYACIDSIKQGDIPWTSFSVTYNGKIPEDGPVPEWMMQKYEVWFRNPLHVLEQQIGNPTYVGNIDYAPKRYYRNGKCRYRNLMSGQWVWQQANKIAQDIKCHGSMFCPVIIGSDKTTVSVATGQNDFYPLYMSLGNIHNKMRRAHKNAVSLVGFLAIPRTSQEYSDRADFRKFRRQLFHTSLEHILSSLRPYMSTPRIIRSRHCLHALFKDGAQGKCTSHPDDLDAPSPRRSQMHTKALVDGCTLIELWDDYGIVGDLFPFTTSFPRADIHELLAPDLLHQIIKGTFKDHLVDWVTQYINQHHEPPTAKKILADIDQRYTFLAGLKKTFDG
;
A
#
# COMPACT_ATOMS: atom_id res chain seq x y z
N MET A 1 -17.58 -2.66 27.13
CA MET A 1 -16.68 -3.67 26.53
C MET A 1 -17.54 -4.83 26.07
N SER A 2 -17.34 -5.35 24.84
CA SER A 2 -18.01 -6.58 24.37
C SER A 2 -17.02 -7.72 24.54
N SER A 3 -17.29 -8.64 25.46
CA SER A 3 -16.48 -9.85 25.64
C SER A 3 -16.73 -10.79 24.47
N ARG A 4 -15.66 -11.22 23.79
CA ARG A 4 -15.71 -12.30 22.79
C ARG A 4 -16.27 -13.55 23.47
N THR A 5 -17.35 -14.10 22.93
CA THR A 5 -17.87 -15.41 23.36
C THR A 5 -16.93 -16.50 22.87
N ARG A 6 -15.95 -16.90 23.69
CA ARG A 6 -14.98 -17.96 23.39
C ARG A 6 -15.73 -19.24 22.98
N LYS A 7 -15.35 -19.85 21.85
CA LYS A 7 -15.88 -21.16 21.46
C LYS A 7 -15.36 -22.19 22.46
N LYS A 8 -16.25 -22.97 23.08
CA LYS A 8 -15.84 -24.11 23.90
C LYS A 8 -15.18 -25.17 23.03
N PHE A 9 -14.07 -25.73 23.51
CA PHE A 9 -13.42 -26.84 22.82
C PHE A 9 -14.36 -28.06 22.78
N ARG A 10 -14.25 -28.84 21.71
CA ARG A 10 -14.93 -30.14 21.59
C ARG A 10 -13.87 -31.17 21.16
N ALA A 11 -13.60 -32.12 22.05
CA ALA A 11 -12.74 -33.24 21.74
C ALA A 11 -13.31 -34.04 20.56
N ALA A 12 -12.47 -34.44 19.62
CA ALA A 12 -12.88 -35.27 18.50
C ALA A 12 -13.18 -36.71 18.97
N THR A 13 -14.44 -37.14 18.85
CA THR A 13 -14.86 -38.51 19.18
C THR A 13 -14.70 -39.42 17.97
N PHE A 14 -13.73 -40.33 18.03
CA PHE A 14 -13.53 -41.37 17.02
C PHE A 14 -14.28 -42.64 17.43
N HIS A 15 -15.09 -43.17 16.53
CA HIS A 15 -15.85 -44.41 16.74
C HIS A 15 -15.07 -45.61 16.18
N CYS A 16 -15.24 -46.78 16.81
CA CYS A 16 -14.68 -48.03 16.30
C CYS A 16 -15.33 -48.39 14.95
N SER A 17 -14.53 -48.74 13.94
CA SER A 17 -15.00 -49.15 12.62
C SER A 17 -15.54 -50.59 12.57
N TYR A 18 -15.39 -51.37 13.64
CA TYR A 18 -15.91 -52.73 13.71
C TYR A 18 -17.43 -52.75 13.92
N ASN A 19 -18.14 -53.50 13.08
CA ASN A 19 -19.59 -53.50 13.04
C ASN A 19 -20.19 -53.99 14.38
N GLY A 20 -21.10 -53.22 14.96
CA GLY A 20 -21.67 -53.47 16.30
C GLY A 20 -20.77 -53.05 17.49
N CYS A 21 -19.58 -52.49 17.29
CA CYS A 21 -18.73 -52.06 18.40
C CYS A 21 -19.01 -50.60 18.82
N ILE A 22 -19.61 -50.43 20.01
CA ILE A 22 -19.95 -49.11 20.57
C ILE A 22 -18.77 -48.34 21.20
N LYS A 23 -17.53 -48.82 21.07
CA LYS A 23 -16.37 -48.13 21.68
C LYS A 23 -16.00 -46.87 20.92
N THR A 24 -15.72 -45.83 21.69
CA THR A 24 -15.22 -44.53 21.23
C THR A 24 -13.87 -44.21 21.86
N SER A 25 -13.11 -43.30 21.26
CA SER A 25 -11.88 -42.74 21.80
C SER A 25 -11.75 -41.27 21.41
N THR A 26 -11.09 -40.46 22.24
CA THR A 26 -10.72 -39.07 21.95
C THR A 26 -9.50 -38.97 21.04
N THR A 27 -8.85 -40.08 20.69
CA THR A 27 -7.71 -40.10 19.76
C THR A 27 -7.86 -41.19 18.69
N SER A 28 -7.45 -40.88 17.46
CA SER A 28 -7.41 -41.85 16.36
C SER A 28 -6.50 -43.04 16.68
N TRP A 29 -5.36 -42.81 17.35
CA TRP A 29 -4.47 -43.89 17.79
C TRP A 29 -5.09 -44.77 18.89
N GLY A 30 -5.84 -44.17 19.82
CA GLY A 30 -6.56 -44.91 20.87
C GLY A 30 -7.64 -45.82 20.30
N ILE A 31 -8.39 -45.37 19.28
CA ILE A 31 -9.37 -46.24 18.61
C ILE A 31 -8.70 -47.31 17.73
N GLN A 32 -7.57 -46.99 17.10
CA GLN A 32 -6.75 -47.97 16.34
C GLN A 32 -6.20 -49.07 17.28
N GLN A 33 -5.67 -48.70 18.45
CA GLN A 33 -5.23 -49.64 19.50
C GLN A 33 -6.38 -50.50 19.99
N HIS A 34 -7.57 -49.92 20.22
CA HIS A 34 -8.75 -50.68 20.60
C HIS A 34 -9.11 -51.71 19.51
N TYR A 35 -9.17 -51.29 18.24
CA TYR A 35 -9.47 -52.17 17.11
C TYR A 35 -8.46 -53.32 17.02
N ASN A 36 -7.17 -53.00 17.04
CA ASN A 36 -6.09 -53.99 16.96
C ASN A 36 -6.00 -54.94 18.17
N ARG A 37 -6.58 -54.59 19.33
CA ARG A 37 -6.58 -55.43 20.54
C ARG A 37 -7.87 -56.22 20.76
N LYS A 38 -8.98 -55.83 20.14
CA LYS A 38 -10.31 -56.42 20.39
C LYS A 38 -10.97 -57.04 19.17
N HIS A 39 -10.60 -56.61 17.96
CA HIS A 39 -11.23 -57.05 16.70
C HIS A 39 -10.24 -57.72 15.73
N VAL A 40 -8.93 -57.60 15.99
CA VAL A 40 -7.90 -58.39 15.31
C VAL A 40 -7.60 -59.64 16.15
N ILE A 41 -7.88 -60.81 15.58
CA ILE A 41 -7.64 -62.12 16.21
C ILE A 41 -6.14 -62.45 16.13
N PRO A 42 -5.49 -62.96 17.19
CA PRO A 42 -4.10 -63.41 17.12
C PRO A 42 -3.90 -64.51 16.08
N ALA A 43 -2.84 -64.40 15.27
CA ALA A 43 -2.57 -65.31 14.14
C ALA A 43 -2.33 -66.79 14.52
N ALA A 44 -2.31 -67.14 15.81
CA ALA A 44 -2.03 -68.48 16.33
C ALA A 44 -3.22 -69.48 16.23
N LEU A 45 -4.39 -69.07 15.73
CA LEU A 45 -5.59 -69.93 15.61
C LEU A 45 -5.99 -70.29 14.17
N ASN A 46 -5.24 -69.87 13.14
CA ASN A 46 -5.49 -70.29 11.76
C ASN A 46 -4.65 -71.54 11.40
N THR A 47 -5.24 -72.72 11.57
CA THR A 47 -4.73 -73.97 10.99
C THR A 47 -5.40 -74.31 9.67
N GLN A 48 -4.60 -74.81 8.71
CA GLN A 48 -4.92 -75.42 7.39
C GLN A 48 -4.64 -74.54 6.14
N PRO A 49 -4.31 -75.14 4.98
CA PRO A 49 -3.14 -76.01 4.77
C PRO A 49 -2.31 -75.58 3.53
N ALA A 50 -1.31 -76.37 3.12
CA ALA A 50 -0.28 -75.96 2.16
C ALA A 50 -0.64 -76.05 0.66
N ILE A 51 -0.33 -74.96 -0.07
CA ILE A 51 0.13 -74.74 -1.46
C ILE A 51 0.14 -75.92 -2.48
N PRO A 52 -0.05 -75.63 -3.79
CA PRO A 52 1.12 -75.57 -4.70
C PRO A 52 1.26 -74.28 -5.56
N ARG A 53 2.49 -73.99 -5.99
CA ARG A 53 2.91 -72.89 -6.91
C ARG A 53 2.64 -73.29 -8.38
N SER A 54 2.75 -72.51 -9.46
CA SER A 54 3.56 -71.32 -9.89
C SER A 54 3.02 -70.86 -11.29
N PRO A 55 3.65 -69.98 -12.13
CA PRO A 55 4.81 -69.08 -11.99
C PRO A 55 4.53 -67.61 -12.46
N THR A 56 5.59 -66.82 -12.72
CA THR A 56 5.67 -65.42 -13.26
C THR A 56 5.24 -64.30 -12.29
N ASP A 57 5.99 -63.20 -12.08
CA ASP A 57 7.30 -62.82 -12.64
C ASP A 57 8.20 -61.93 -11.72
N ILE A 58 9.40 -61.65 -12.22
CA ILE A 58 10.64 -61.13 -11.58
C ILE A 58 10.55 -59.66 -11.06
N PRO A 59 11.27 -59.27 -9.97
CA PRO A 59 11.31 -57.90 -9.41
C PRO A 59 12.39 -57.01 -10.05
N PRO A 60 12.50 -55.72 -9.64
CA PRO A 60 13.77 -55.37 -8.97
C PRO A 60 13.67 -54.33 -7.83
N SER A 61 14.74 -54.29 -7.03
CA SER A 61 15.00 -53.30 -5.98
C SER A 61 15.98 -52.19 -6.41
N SER A 62 16.14 -51.19 -5.53
CA SER A 62 17.02 -50.04 -5.68
C SER A 62 18.51 -50.33 -5.92
N ARG A 63 19.17 -49.57 -6.83
CA ARG A 63 20.36 -48.71 -6.55
C ARG A 63 20.84 -47.91 -7.79
N SER A 64 21.49 -46.77 -7.54
CA SER A 64 22.22 -45.91 -8.51
C SER A 64 23.61 -46.52 -8.88
N PRO A 65 24.40 -46.03 -9.88
CA PRO A 65 24.94 -44.65 -9.94
C PRO A 65 25.11 -44.02 -11.36
N SER A 66 25.71 -42.82 -11.40
CA SER A 66 25.98 -41.95 -12.58
C SER A 66 27.17 -42.41 -13.47
N PRO A 67 27.51 -41.73 -14.61
CA PRO A 67 28.36 -40.52 -14.53
C PRO A 67 28.17 -39.39 -15.59
N SER A 68 28.34 -38.14 -15.12
CA SER A 68 28.97 -36.92 -15.70
C SER A 68 29.03 -36.60 -17.21
N LEU A 69 28.86 -35.30 -17.54
CA LEU A 69 29.97 -34.43 -18.01
C LEU A 69 29.63 -32.92 -17.86
N GLN A 70 30.59 -32.10 -17.36
CA GLN A 70 30.62 -30.63 -17.42
C GLN A 70 31.74 -30.18 -18.39
N PRO A 71 31.74 -28.93 -18.93
CA PRO A 71 32.40 -27.76 -18.29
C PRO A 71 31.52 -26.47 -18.37
N TRP A 72 31.80 -25.31 -17.76
CA TRP A 72 32.68 -24.82 -16.67
C TRP A 72 31.90 -23.64 -16.02
N SER A 73 31.69 -23.52 -14.70
CA SER A 73 32.60 -23.00 -13.67
C SER A 73 33.35 -21.69 -13.99
N ASN A 74 32.95 -20.59 -13.33
CA ASN A 74 33.89 -19.56 -12.91
C ASN A 74 33.58 -19.15 -11.47
N THR A 75 34.46 -19.54 -10.56
CA THR A 75 34.30 -19.42 -9.11
C THR A 75 35.07 -18.20 -8.60
N PHE A 76 34.46 -17.36 -7.76
CA PHE A 76 35.23 -16.49 -6.87
C PHE A 76 34.68 -16.58 -5.43
N SER A 77 35.52 -17.11 -4.55
CA SER A 77 35.22 -17.29 -3.12
C SER A 77 35.21 -15.97 -2.34
N PRO A 78 34.50 -15.89 -1.20
CA PRO A 78 34.51 -14.70 -0.36
C PRO A 78 35.89 -14.49 0.28
N ARG A 79 36.63 -13.46 -0.16
CA ARG A 79 37.84 -13.02 0.54
C ARG A 79 37.45 -12.33 1.85
N ARG A 80 37.99 -12.83 2.97
CA ARG A 80 37.88 -12.21 4.30
C ARG A 80 38.24 -10.72 4.24
N SER A 81 37.42 -9.91 4.90
CA SER A 81 37.59 -8.47 5.03
C SER A 81 38.94 -8.11 5.66
N PRO A 82 39.70 -7.15 5.08
CA PRO A 82 40.75 -6.46 5.82
C PRO A 82 40.10 -5.63 6.93
N ARG A 83 40.45 -5.91 8.19
CA ARG A 83 40.01 -5.17 9.36
C ARG A 83 40.57 -3.74 9.32
N ARG A 84 39.85 -2.80 8.69
CA ARG A 84 40.21 -1.38 8.74
C ARG A 84 39.82 -0.78 10.08
N THR A 85 40.82 -0.53 10.90
CA THR A 85 40.73 0.27 12.13
C THR A 85 40.26 1.70 11.83
N PRO A 86 39.36 2.29 12.62
CA PRO A 86 38.97 3.69 12.46
C PRO A 86 40.08 4.63 12.97
N SER A 87 41.05 4.89 12.11
CA SER A 87 42.06 5.95 12.31
C SER A 87 41.66 7.17 11.47
N GLY A 88 40.92 8.10 12.08
CA GLY A 88 40.41 9.27 11.38
C GLY A 88 39.57 10.16 12.31
N SER A 89 40.24 10.88 13.20
CA SER A 89 39.62 11.96 13.98
C SER A 89 39.00 13.01 13.05
N PRO A 90 37.78 13.51 13.32
CA PRO A 90 37.22 14.61 12.54
C PRO A 90 38.12 15.84 12.65
N LYS A 91 38.61 16.36 11.52
CA LYS A 91 39.31 17.64 11.50
C LYS A 91 38.34 18.74 11.93
N SER A 92 38.63 19.40 13.04
CA SER A 92 37.90 20.57 13.51
C SER A 92 38.15 21.75 12.57
N TYR A 93 37.09 22.23 11.93
CA TYR A 93 37.11 23.56 11.33
C TYR A 93 36.83 24.60 12.44
N PRO A 94 37.55 25.73 12.49
CA PRO A 94 37.46 26.67 13.60
C PRO A 94 36.09 27.37 13.65
N ASN A 95 35.49 27.40 14.85
CA ASN A 95 34.27 28.16 15.14
C ASN A 95 34.55 29.67 15.06
N SER A 96 34.29 30.30 13.91
CA SER A 96 34.12 31.75 13.83
C SER A 96 32.73 32.13 14.39
N ALA A 97 32.69 32.38 15.70
CA ALA A 97 31.46 32.72 16.42
C ALA A 97 31.03 34.18 16.17
N ASN A 98 30.58 34.49 14.96
CA ASN A 98 29.85 35.73 14.69
C ASN A 98 28.38 35.58 15.15
N PRO A 99 27.88 36.41 16.09
CA PRO A 99 26.50 36.32 16.55
C PRO A 99 25.52 36.73 15.45
N VAL A 100 24.82 35.75 14.88
CA VAL A 100 23.78 35.99 13.87
C VAL A 100 22.64 36.81 14.50
N PRO A 101 22.23 37.94 13.90
CA PRO A 101 21.17 38.78 14.49
C PRO A 101 19.85 38.01 14.60
N LYS A 102 19.15 38.20 15.73
CA LYS A 102 17.88 37.54 16.07
C LYS A 102 16.85 37.75 14.95
N SER A 103 16.67 36.75 14.08
CA SER A 103 15.77 36.89 12.93
C SER A 103 14.32 36.97 13.39
N ASN A 104 13.71 38.14 13.24
CA ASN A 104 12.34 38.38 13.65
C ASN A 104 11.40 37.43 12.88
N THR A 105 10.72 36.56 13.63
CA THR A 105 9.96 35.43 13.10
C THR A 105 8.52 35.55 13.58
N ARG A 106 7.58 35.66 12.64
CA ARG A 106 6.14 35.77 12.90
C ARG A 106 5.43 34.58 12.27
N ILE A 107 4.46 34.01 12.99
CA ILE A 107 3.63 32.90 12.53
C ILE A 107 2.17 33.30 12.70
N ASP A 108 1.45 33.45 11.60
CA ASP A 108 0.02 33.70 11.60
C ASP A 108 -0.72 32.38 11.40
N THR A 109 -1.75 32.10 12.18
CA THR A 109 -2.71 31.01 11.96
C THR A 109 -3.99 31.55 11.32
N HIS A 110 -4.67 30.73 10.53
CA HIS A 110 -5.96 31.13 9.98
C HIS A 110 -6.98 31.37 11.11
N PRO A 111 -7.72 32.50 11.13
CA PRO A 111 -8.56 32.88 12.27
C PRO A 111 -9.81 32.00 12.45
N THR A 112 -10.42 31.54 11.35
CA THR A 112 -11.70 30.80 11.38
C THR A 112 -11.56 29.28 11.36
N ILE A 113 -10.62 28.77 10.56
CA ILE A 113 -10.32 27.34 10.36
C ILE A 113 -9.07 27.00 11.18
N ASP A 114 -9.25 27.03 12.49
CA ASP A 114 -8.22 26.88 13.51
C ASP A 114 -8.11 25.45 14.07
N GLY A 115 -9.03 24.56 13.67
CA GLY A 115 -9.09 23.19 14.15
C GLY A 115 -9.43 23.05 15.64
N ARG A 116 -10.21 23.97 16.21
CA ARG A 116 -10.60 23.98 17.63
C ARG A 116 -10.99 22.58 18.16
N PRO A 117 -10.47 22.16 19.33
CA PRO A 117 -10.91 20.95 20.00
C PRO A 117 -12.42 20.99 20.33
N CYS A 118 -13.08 19.84 20.26
CA CYS A 118 -14.46 19.64 20.67
C CYS A 118 -14.62 18.40 21.57
N ASP A 119 -15.73 18.33 22.31
CA ASP A 119 -16.13 17.14 23.06
C ASP A 119 -16.63 16.00 22.15
N LEU A 120 -17.14 14.91 22.75
CA LEU A 120 -17.71 13.78 21.99
C LEU A 120 -19.04 14.11 21.29
N ALA A 121 -19.74 15.17 21.71
CA ALA A 121 -20.98 15.64 21.11
C ALA A 121 -20.74 16.71 20.01
N GLY A 122 -19.49 17.17 19.84
CA GLY A 122 -19.10 18.19 18.86
C GLY A 122 -19.07 19.62 19.40
N ASN A 123 -19.34 19.85 20.69
CA ASN A 123 -19.29 21.20 21.25
C ASN A 123 -17.83 21.65 21.38
N TYR A 124 -17.51 22.84 20.88
CA TYR A 124 -16.15 23.38 20.98
C TYR A 124 -15.74 23.62 22.43
N LEU A 125 -14.54 23.13 22.78
CA LEU A 125 -13.97 23.33 24.10
C LEU A 125 -13.45 24.77 24.26
N PRO A 126 -13.46 25.35 25.48
CA PRO A 126 -12.86 26.64 25.74
C PRO A 126 -11.38 26.71 25.33
N PRO A 127 -10.88 27.90 24.91
CA PRO A 127 -9.46 28.09 24.64
C PRO A 127 -8.57 27.63 25.80
N ASN A 128 -7.43 27.01 25.48
CA ASN A 128 -6.47 26.46 26.44
C ASN A 128 -6.97 25.30 27.33
N THR A 129 -8.12 24.67 27.00
CA THR A 129 -8.53 23.41 27.64
C THR A 129 -7.42 22.36 27.47
N LYS A 130 -6.91 21.82 28.58
CA LYS A 130 -5.85 20.80 28.55
C LYS A 130 -6.41 19.52 27.88
N PRO A 131 -5.63 18.83 27.03
CA PRO A 131 -6.05 17.53 26.52
C PRO A 131 -6.26 16.57 27.70
N PRO A 132 -7.23 15.63 27.61
CA PRO A 132 -7.37 14.58 28.61
C PRO A 132 -6.04 13.81 28.75
N PRO A 133 -5.70 13.31 29.94
CA PRO A 133 -4.57 12.42 30.12
C PRO A 133 -4.65 11.28 29.10
N VAL A 134 -3.56 11.00 28.39
CA VAL A 134 -3.47 9.76 27.62
C VAL A 134 -3.50 8.64 28.66
N GLU A 135 -4.55 7.81 28.67
CA GLU A 135 -4.60 6.68 29.57
C GLU A 135 -3.34 5.82 29.31
N PRO A 136 -2.59 5.46 30.37
CA PRO A 136 -1.37 4.70 30.20
C PRO A 136 -1.73 3.37 29.56
N HIS A 137 -1.05 3.01 28.46
CA HIS A 137 -1.26 1.73 27.81
C HIS A 137 -1.05 0.64 28.84
N ASN A 138 -2.13 -0.05 29.21
CA ASN A 138 -2.06 -1.13 30.17
C ASN A 138 -1.18 -2.21 29.55
N LYS A 139 -0.04 -2.51 30.18
CA LYS A 139 0.92 -3.52 29.69
C LYS A 139 0.37 -4.94 29.73
N ASN A 140 -0.76 -5.12 30.43
CA ASN A 140 -1.47 -6.39 30.55
C ASN A 140 -2.80 -6.38 29.77
N ASP A 141 -3.05 -5.37 28.90
CA ASP A 141 -4.18 -5.40 27.97
C ASP A 141 -3.79 -6.20 26.73
N PHE A 142 -4.26 -7.45 26.68
CA PHE A 142 -4.13 -8.35 25.53
C PHE A 142 -5.42 -8.40 24.68
N THR A 143 -6.39 -7.50 24.87
CA THR A 143 -7.67 -7.52 24.13
C THR A 143 -7.40 -7.57 22.62
N PRO A 144 -7.99 -8.53 21.85
CA PRO A 144 -9.14 -9.39 22.16
C PRO A 144 -8.81 -10.76 22.79
N PHE A 145 -7.54 -11.07 23.01
CA PHE A 145 -7.09 -12.30 23.67
C PHE A 145 -7.38 -12.23 25.17
N ALA A 146 -7.83 -13.33 25.78
CA ALA A 146 -8.21 -13.36 27.19
C ALA A 146 -6.99 -13.47 28.12
N THR A 147 -5.84 -13.94 27.61
CA THR A 147 -4.60 -14.11 28.37
C THR A 147 -3.37 -13.80 27.53
N ARG A 148 -2.24 -13.52 28.19
CA ARG A 148 -0.93 -13.41 27.55
C ARG A 148 -0.57 -14.66 26.74
N THR A 149 -0.83 -15.85 27.28
CA THR A 149 -0.56 -17.13 26.61
C THR A 149 -1.39 -17.30 25.33
N GLU A 150 -2.64 -16.81 25.31
CA GLU A 150 -3.48 -16.83 24.11
C GLU A 150 -2.96 -15.87 23.03
N PHE A 151 -2.43 -14.68 23.43
CA PHE A 151 -1.74 -13.75 22.53
C PHE A 151 -0.45 -14.35 21.95
N GLU A 152 0.48 -14.81 22.80
CA GLU A 152 1.77 -15.37 22.39
C GLU A 152 1.59 -16.63 21.53
N MET A 153 0.56 -17.44 21.81
CA MET A 153 0.25 -18.60 20.98
C MET A 153 -0.38 -18.22 19.63
N ALA A 154 -1.12 -17.12 19.53
CA ALA A 154 -1.57 -16.61 18.24
C ALA A 154 -0.41 -16.07 17.40
N GLU A 155 0.51 -15.32 18.01
CA GLU A 155 1.73 -14.81 17.37
C GLU A 155 2.59 -15.97 16.84
N PHE A 156 2.91 -16.96 17.67
CA PHE A 156 3.67 -18.14 17.27
C PHE A 156 3.00 -18.93 16.12
N LEU A 157 1.71 -19.24 16.25
CA LEU A 157 1.02 -20.08 15.26
C LEU A 157 0.73 -19.38 13.93
N PHE A 158 0.47 -18.06 13.95
CA PHE A 158 0.03 -17.32 12.78
C PHE A 158 1.15 -16.51 12.10
N VAL A 159 2.08 -15.96 12.87
CA VAL A 159 3.13 -15.05 12.38
C VAL A 159 4.48 -15.76 12.27
N GLU A 160 4.88 -16.55 13.27
CA GLU A 160 6.20 -17.20 13.27
C GLU A 160 6.25 -18.46 12.40
N GLU A 161 5.28 -19.38 12.57
CA GLU A 161 5.27 -20.68 11.88
C GLU A 161 4.28 -20.77 10.71
N GLU A 162 3.48 -19.72 10.45
CA GLU A 162 2.43 -19.66 9.41
C GLU A 162 1.59 -20.96 9.34
N MET A 163 1.22 -21.48 10.51
CA MET A 163 0.81 -22.88 10.66
C MET A 163 -0.53 -23.15 9.95
N SER A 164 -0.57 -24.18 9.12
CA SER A 164 -1.81 -24.51 8.38
C SER A 164 -2.98 -24.86 9.30
N ALA A 165 -4.20 -24.50 8.89
CA ALA A 165 -5.44 -24.70 9.66
C ALA A 165 -5.59 -26.11 10.26
N GLY A 166 -5.33 -27.16 9.48
CA GLY A 166 -5.40 -28.54 9.96
C GLY A 166 -4.33 -28.93 10.99
N ARG A 167 -3.17 -28.25 10.99
CA ARG A 167 -2.14 -28.41 12.05
C ARG A 167 -2.54 -27.66 13.33
N ILE A 168 -3.12 -26.46 13.22
CA ILE A 168 -3.69 -25.72 14.36
C ILE A 168 -4.80 -26.55 15.04
N ASP A 169 -5.71 -27.14 14.27
CA ASP A 169 -6.75 -28.04 14.79
C ASP A 169 -6.14 -29.26 15.48
N ARG A 170 -5.11 -29.87 14.87
CA ARG A 170 -4.43 -31.02 15.45
C ARG A 170 -3.75 -30.67 16.78
N LEU A 171 -3.11 -29.51 16.87
CA LEU A 171 -2.47 -29.02 18.09
C LEU A 171 -3.51 -28.75 19.18
N SER A 172 -4.63 -28.10 18.82
CA SER A 172 -5.75 -27.84 19.74
C SER A 172 -6.30 -29.14 20.34
N GLN A 173 -6.46 -30.19 19.51
CA GLN A 173 -6.86 -31.52 19.96
C GLN A 173 -5.82 -32.23 20.86
N LEU A 174 -4.52 -32.04 20.59
CA LEU A 174 -3.45 -32.59 21.45
C LEU A 174 -3.39 -31.90 22.82
N LEU A 175 -3.59 -30.58 22.86
CA LEU A 175 -3.64 -29.81 24.11
C LEU A 175 -4.86 -30.21 24.95
N GLY A 176 -6.06 -30.24 24.37
CA GLY A 176 -7.28 -30.66 25.06
C GLY A 176 -7.28 -32.13 25.52
N ALA A 177 -6.46 -33.00 24.89
CA ALA A 177 -6.28 -34.38 25.33
C ALA A 177 -5.31 -34.52 26.51
N ASN A 178 -4.30 -33.64 26.63
CA ASN A 178 -3.33 -33.66 27.73
C ASN A 178 -3.78 -32.86 28.96
N TYR A 179 -4.67 -31.89 28.79
CA TYR A 179 -5.18 -31.02 29.86
C TYR A 179 -6.73 -31.05 29.90
N PRO A 180 -7.35 -32.18 30.28
CA PRO A 180 -8.80 -32.36 30.17
C PRO A 180 -9.64 -31.39 31.01
N ASP A 181 -9.07 -30.82 32.09
CA ASP A 181 -9.73 -29.84 32.96
C ASP A 181 -9.60 -28.38 32.45
N GLN A 182 -8.93 -28.14 31.31
CA GLN A 182 -8.67 -26.80 30.77
C GLN A 182 -8.93 -26.73 29.25
N ASP A 183 -9.76 -25.77 28.82
CA ASP A 183 -9.94 -25.48 27.39
C ASP A 183 -8.60 -24.99 26.77
N PRO A 184 -8.10 -25.60 25.68
CA PRO A 184 -6.91 -25.11 24.97
C PRO A 184 -7.09 -23.65 24.51
N PRO A 185 -6.01 -22.85 24.38
CA PRO A 185 -6.11 -21.40 24.14
C PRO A 185 -7.13 -21.03 23.05
N PHE A 186 -7.09 -21.75 21.93
CA PHE A 186 -8.11 -21.73 20.88
C PHE A 186 -8.75 -23.10 20.72
N ALA A 187 -10.05 -23.14 20.44
CA ALA A 187 -10.79 -24.39 20.23
C ALA A 187 -10.45 -25.09 18.89
N ASN A 188 -10.09 -24.30 17.87
CA ASN A 188 -9.70 -24.70 16.52
C ASN A 188 -9.17 -23.47 15.75
N HIS A 189 -8.67 -23.68 14.53
CA HIS A 189 -8.20 -22.60 13.64
C HIS A 189 -9.27 -21.51 13.42
N SER A 190 -10.55 -21.87 13.35
CA SER A 190 -11.63 -20.90 13.13
C SER A 190 -11.96 -20.06 14.37
N ASP A 191 -11.51 -20.45 15.56
CA ASP A 191 -11.57 -19.65 16.79
C ASP A 191 -10.33 -18.73 16.91
N LEU A 192 -9.15 -19.22 16.49
CA LEU A 192 -7.94 -18.41 16.34
C LEU A 192 -8.14 -17.28 15.32
N TYR A 193 -8.55 -17.61 14.09
CA TYR A 193 -8.74 -16.61 13.03
C TYR A 193 -9.84 -15.59 13.41
N ALA A 194 -10.97 -16.05 13.96
CA ALA A 194 -12.00 -15.14 14.46
C ALA A 194 -11.52 -14.24 15.63
N CYS A 195 -10.52 -14.69 16.41
CA CYS A 195 -9.88 -13.83 17.42
C CYS A 195 -8.99 -12.77 16.76
N ILE A 196 -8.16 -13.17 15.80
CA ILE A 196 -7.29 -12.27 15.02
C ILE A 196 -8.12 -11.23 14.25
N ASP A 197 -9.17 -11.65 13.55
CA ASP A 197 -10.12 -10.78 12.85
C ASP A 197 -10.87 -9.82 13.78
N SER A 198 -10.97 -10.15 15.08
CA SER A 198 -11.60 -9.31 16.10
C SER A 198 -10.66 -8.26 16.71
N ILE A 199 -9.37 -8.25 16.35
CA ILE A 199 -8.39 -7.28 16.83
C ILE A 199 -8.80 -5.86 16.39
N LYS A 200 -9.13 -5.01 17.36
CA LYS A 200 -9.47 -3.60 17.11
C LYS A 200 -8.22 -2.70 17.07
N GLN A 201 -7.15 -3.15 17.71
CA GLN A 201 -5.82 -2.53 17.70
C GLN A 201 -4.99 -3.08 16.53
N GLY A 202 -5.33 -2.72 15.29
CA GLY A 202 -4.69 -3.29 14.11
C GLY A 202 -4.69 -2.39 12.88
N ASP A 203 -4.07 -2.89 11.80
CA ASP A 203 -4.17 -2.28 10.49
C ASP A 203 -5.60 -2.35 9.95
N ILE A 204 -6.01 -1.34 9.20
CA ILE A 204 -7.34 -1.27 8.61
C ILE A 204 -7.52 -2.43 7.61
N PRO A 205 -8.64 -3.16 7.63
CA PRO A 205 -8.82 -4.32 6.78
C PRO A 205 -8.81 -3.95 5.28
N TRP A 206 -8.33 -4.90 4.48
CA TRP A 206 -8.42 -4.84 3.03
C TRP A 206 -9.79 -5.32 2.56
N THR A 207 -10.34 -4.61 1.59
CA THR A 207 -11.58 -4.93 0.87
C THR A 207 -11.30 -4.89 -0.62
N SER A 208 -12.02 -5.66 -1.43
CA SER A 208 -11.90 -5.60 -2.90
C SER A 208 -13.20 -5.25 -3.60
N PHE A 209 -13.08 -4.85 -4.86
CA PHE A 209 -14.18 -4.75 -5.82
C PHE A 209 -13.67 -5.11 -7.22
N SER A 210 -14.55 -5.69 -8.03
CA SER A 210 -14.26 -5.98 -9.44
C SER A 210 -14.76 -4.87 -10.36
N VAL A 211 -13.96 -4.51 -11.35
CA VAL A 211 -14.37 -3.65 -12.49
C VAL A 211 -14.39 -4.50 -13.77
N THR A 212 -15.34 -4.26 -14.66
CA THR A 212 -15.44 -4.88 -15.99
C THR A 212 -15.59 -3.80 -17.06
N TYR A 213 -15.21 -4.11 -18.30
CA TYR A 213 -15.57 -3.29 -19.44
C TYR A 213 -17.09 -3.30 -19.65
N ASN A 214 -17.65 -2.16 -20.05
CA ASN A 214 -19.09 -1.95 -20.25
C ASN A 214 -19.40 -1.21 -21.57
N GLY A 215 -18.42 -1.09 -22.46
CA GLY A 215 -18.58 -0.48 -23.78
C GLY A 215 -19.12 -1.46 -24.81
N LYS A 216 -19.17 -1.02 -26.07
CA LYS A 216 -19.54 -1.89 -27.20
C LYS A 216 -18.52 -3.01 -27.36
N ILE A 217 -19.01 -4.23 -27.51
CA ILE A 217 -18.24 -5.43 -27.85
C ILE A 217 -18.29 -5.58 -29.38
N PRO A 218 -17.21 -6.00 -30.07
CA PRO A 218 -17.25 -6.30 -31.50
C PRO A 218 -18.31 -7.37 -31.80
N GLU A 219 -19.21 -7.08 -32.75
CA GLU A 219 -20.21 -8.05 -33.23
C GLU A 219 -19.58 -9.07 -34.20
N ASP A 220 -18.59 -8.61 -34.99
CA ASP A 220 -17.80 -9.45 -35.90
C ASP A 220 -16.38 -9.69 -35.36
N GLY A 221 -15.98 -10.97 -35.30
CA GLY A 221 -14.63 -11.41 -34.94
C GLY A 221 -14.44 -11.83 -33.47
N PRO A 222 -13.21 -12.24 -33.09
CA PRO A 222 -12.92 -12.66 -31.72
C PRO A 222 -12.94 -11.47 -30.75
N VAL A 223 -13.73 -11.59 -29.68
CA VAL A 223 -13.78 -10.58 -28.61
C VAL A 223 -12.45 -10.57 -27.85
N PRO A 224 -11.76 -9.43 -27.72
CA PRO A 224 -10.52 -9.35 -26.94
C PRO A 224 -10.75 -9.72 -25.47
N GLU A 225 -9.89 -10.58 -24.91
CA GLU A 225 -9.98 -11.08 -23.53
C GLU A 225 -10.14 -9.93 -22.51
N TRP A 226 -9.45 -8.81 -22.75
CA TRP A 226 -9.48 -7.65 -21.86
C TRP A 226 -10.87 -7.00 -21.71
N MET A 227 -11.79 -7.19 -22.68
CA MET A 227 -13.18 -6.74 -22.61
C MET A 227 -14.06 -7.67 -21.76
N MET A 228 -13.68 -8.94 -21.60
CA MET A 228 -14.44 -9.94 -20.83
C MET A 228 -13.86 -10.16 -19.42
N GLN A 229 -12.59 -9.77 -19.21
CA GLN A 229 -11.89 -9.95 -17.96
C GLN A 229 -12.46 -9.08 -16.82
N LYS A 230 -12.49 -9.66 -15.60
CA LYS A 230 -12.74 -8.94 -14.36
C LYS A 230 -11.43 -8.43 -13.77
N TYR A 231 -11.40 -7.17 -13.38
CA TYR A 231 -10.25 -6.50 -12.79
C TYR A 231 -10.51 -6.24 -11.31
N GLU A 232 -9.95 -7.09 -10.45
CA GLU A 232 -10.00 -6.92 -8.99
C GLU A 232 -9.11 -5.74 -8.56
N VAL A 233 -9.65 -4.89 -7.68
CA VAL A 233 -8.94 -3.77 -7.05
C VAL A 233 -9.06 -3.92 -5.55
N TRP A 234 -7.92 -4.02 -4.87
CA TRP A 234 -7.84 -4.16 -3.42
C TRP A 234 -7.56 -2.81 -2.79
N PHE A 235 -8.28 -2.45 -1.73
CA PHE A 235 -8.12 -1.18 -1.04
C PHE A 235 -8.48 -1.25 0.44
N ARG A 236 -7.94 -0.32 1.22
CA ARG A 236 -8.31 -0.04 2.61
C ARG A 236 -9.16 1.23 2.62
N ASN A 237 -10.18 1.31 3.47
CA ASN A 237 -11.05 2.49 3.54
C ASN A 237 -10.22 3.77 3.86
N PRO A 238 -10.09 4.75 2.93
CA PRO A 238 -9.29 5.95 3.13
C PRO A 238 -9.66 6.76 4.37
N LEU A 239 -10.94 6.78 4.72
CA LEU A 239 -11.46 7.54 5.84
C LEU A 239 -10.88 7.01 7.16
N HIS A 240 -10.87 5.69 7.35
CA HIS A 240 -10.27 5.05 8.50
C HIS A 240 -8.74 5.27 8.54
N VAL A 241 -8.07 5.29 7.37
CA VAL A 241 -6.62 5.54 7.27
C VAL A 241 -6.29 6.93 7.79
N LEU A 242 -7.10 7.93 7.43
CA LEU A 242 -6.93 9.30 7.92
C LEU A 242 -7.28 9.41 9.41
N GLU A 243 -8.30 8.71 9.92
CA GLU A 243 -8.60 8.64 11.35
C GLU A 243 -7.44 8.06 12.17
N GLN A 244 -6.83 6.98 11.70
CA GLN A 244 -5.65 6.36 12.31
C GLN A 244 -4.44 7.31 12.28
N GLN A 245 -4.22 8.02 11.18
CA GLN A 245 -3.16 9.03 11.07
C GLN A 245 -3.42 10.24 11.99
N ILE A 246 -4.63 10.80 12.04
CA ILE A 246 -4.99 11.91 12.94
C ILE A 246 -4.84 11.48 14.42
N GLY A 247 -5.19 10.23 14.74
CA GLY A 247 -5.12 9.66 16.08
C GLY A 247 -3.74 9.20 16.55
N ASN A 248 -2.69 9.30 15.72
CA ASN A 248 -1.35 8.79 16.05
C ASN A 248 -0.61 9.73 17.04
N PRO A 249 -0.33 9.29 18.28
CA PRO A 249 0.31 10.13 19.29
C PRO A 249 1.75 10.52 18.96
N THR A 250 2.42 9.78 18.04
CA THR A 250 3.80 10.09 17.65
C THR A 250 3.94 11.39 16.84
N TYR A 251 2.82 11.97 16.40
CA TYR A 251 2.77 13.25 15.66
C TYR A 251 2.56 14.47 16.56
N VAL A 252 2.44 14.32 17.88
CA VAL A 252 2.34 15.47 18.80
C VAL A 252 3.53 16.42 18.57
N GLY A 253 3.23 17.72 18.43
CA GLY A 253 4.21 18.75 18.05
C GLY A 253 4.70 18.73 16.59
N ASN A 254 4.28 17.76 15.78
CA ASN A 254 4.69 17.55 14.38
C ASN A 254 3.49 17.48 13.42
N ILE A 255 2.34 18.02 13.84
CA ILE A 255 1.10 18.13 13.07
C ILE A 255 0.54 19.56 13.20
N ASP A 256 0.08 20.12 12.08
CA ASP A 256 -0.50 21.47 12.00
C ASP A 256 -2.03 21.40 11.88
N TYR A 257 -2.76 21.68 12.97
CA TYR A 257 -4.23 21.67 13.01
C TYR A 257 -4.91 22.85 12.27
N ALA A 258 -4.14 23.89 11.96
CA ALA A 258 -4.60 25.10 11.27
C ALA A 258 -3.62 25.46 10.14
N PRO A 259 -4.11 26.06 9.03
CA PRO A 259 -3.25 26.70 8.04
C PRO A 259 -2.40 27.81 8.68
N LYS A 260 -1.15 27.95 8.24
CA LYS A 260 -0.17 28.87 8.80
C LYS A 260 0.48 29.73 7.72
N ARG A 261 0.90 30.95 8.07
CA ARG A 261 1.82 31.77 7.28
C ARG A 261 3.03 32.09 8.14
N TYR A 262 4.20 31.68 7.68
CA TYR A 262 5.47 31.89 8.39
C TYR A 262 6.23 33.03 7.71
N TYR A 263 6.58 34.05 8.47
CA TYR A 263 7.36 35.20 8.01
C TYR A 263 8.69 35.24 8.76
N ARG A 264 9.78 35.44 8.02
CA ARG A 264 11.12 35.67 8.58
C ARG A 264 11.73 36.89 7.91
N ASN A 265 12.04 37.92 8.70
CA ASN A 265 12.51 39.23 8.22
C ASN A 265 11.57 39.82 7.15
N GLY A 266 10.26 39.82 7.44
CA GLY A 266 9.20 40.33 6.55
C GLY A 266 8.85 39.44 5.34
N LYS A 267 9.71 38.47 4.97
CA LYS A 267 9.48 37.58 3.81
C LYS A 267 8.76 36.30 4.22
N CYS A 268 7.70 35.94 3.50
CA CYS A 268 7.01 34.65 3.67
C CYS A 268 7.95 33.48 3.34
N ARG A 269 7.85 32.37 4.09
CA ARG A 269 8.53 31.10 3.80
C ARG A 269 7.57 29.93 3.91
N TYR A 270 7.79 28.93 3.06
CA TYR A 270 7.08 27.66 3.05
C TYR A 270 7.95 26.58 3.68
N ARG A 271 7.34 25.62 4.39
CA ARG A 271 8.05 24.52 5.09
C ARG A 271 7.32 23.17 5.02
N ASN A 272 6.04 23.15 5.36
CA ASN A 272 5.13 21.99 5.30
C ASN A 272 3.91 22.37 4.42
N LEU A 273 3.09 21.41 4.00
CA LEU A 273 1.92 21.70 3.16
C LEU A 273 0.98 22.75 3.80
N MET A 274 0.74 22.67 5.12
CA MET A 274 -0.11 23.64 5.83
C MET A 274 0.42 25.09 5.88
N SER A 275 1.66 25.33 5.44
CA SER A 275 2.19 26.68 5.22
C SER A 275 1.93 27.24 3.82
N GLY A 276 1.45 26.40 2.89
CA GLY A 276 1.25 26.73 1.49
C GLY A 276 0.07 27.67 1.26
N GLN A 277 0.22 28.58 0.29
CA GLN A 277 -0.82 29.55 -0.07
C GLN A 277 -2.14 28.91 -0.49
N TRP A 278 -2.10 27.75 -1.17
CA TRP A 278 -3.30 26.98 -1.54
C TRP A 278 -4.12 26.55 -0.33
N VAL A 279 -3.47 26.04 0.73
CA VAL A 279 -4.15 25.64 1.97
C VAL A 279 -4.85 26.84 2.62
N TRP A 280 -4.20 28.01 2.62
CA TRP A 280 -4.82 29.24 3.13
C TRP A 280 -6.02 29.67 2.27
N GLN A 281 -5.93 29.59 0.95
CA GLN A 281 -7.02 29.93 0.03
C GLN A 281 -8.21 28.97 0.17
N GLN A 282 -7.96 27.66 0.33
CA GLN A 282 -8.99 26.67 0.62
C GLN A 282 -9.66 26.92 1.99
N ALA A 283 -8.88 27.27 3.02
CA ALA A 283 -9.43 27.66 4.31
C ALA A 283 -10.29 28.94 4.24
N ASN A 284 -9.89 29.95 3.46
CA ASN A 284 -10.74 31.12 3.18
C ASN A 284 -12.06 30.71 2.50
N LYS A 285 -12.04 29.81 1.50
CA LYS A 285 -13.23 29.27 0.83
C LYS A 285 -14.13 28.51 1.82
N ILE A 286 -13.55 27.71 2.71
CA ILE A 286 -14.29 26.96 3.76
C ILE A 286 -14.91 27.90 4.79
N ALA A 287 -14.21 28.95 5.21
CA ALA A 287 -14.65 29.91 6.21
C ALA A 287 -15.89 30.74 5.81
N GLN A 288 -16.31 30.69 4.54
CA GLN A 288 -17.56 31.30 4.07
C GLN A 288 -18.80 30.59 4.64
N ASP A 289 -18.73 29.29 4.95
CA ASP A 289 -19.79 28.57 5.64
C ASP A 289 -19.57 28.61 7.16
N ILE A 290 -20.51 29.24 7.87
CA ILE A 290 -20.56 29.31 9.34
C ILE A 290 -20.48 27.94 10.02
N LYS A 291 -21.04 26.89 9.40
CA LYS A 291 -21.00 25.51 9.94
C LYS A 291 -19.58 24.91 9.95
N CYS A 292 -18.69 25.47 9.13
CA CYS A 292 -17.31 25.03 9.03
C CYS A 292 -16.36 25.80 9.98
N HIS A 293 -16.85 26.82 10.71
CA HIS A 293 -16.04 27.61 11.64
C HIS A 293 -15.57 26.73 12.80
N GLY A 294 -14.27 26.79 13.11
CA GLY A 294 -13.63 25.94 14.12
C GLY A 294 -13.13 24.59 13.60
N SER A 295 -13.43 24.22 12.35
CA SER A 295 -12.96 22.95 11.77
C SER A 295 -11.46 22.94 11.48
N MET A 296 -10.87 21.75 11.48
CA MET A 296 -9.55 21.45 10.95
C MET A 296 -9.70 21.13 9.46
N PHE A 297 -8.96 21.87 8.64
CA PHE A 297 -8.78 21.50 7.25
C PHE A 297 -7.72 20.40 7.11
N CYS A 298 -8.08 19.32 6.42
CA CYS A 298 -7.35 18.07 6.29
C CYS A 298 -7.02 17.79 4.81
N PRO A 299 -5.95 18.36 4.23
CA PRO A 299 -5.51 17.94 2.91
C PRO A 299 -5.11 16.46 2.92
N VAL A 300 -5.45 15.73 1.87
CA VAL A 300 -5.20 14.29 1.71
C VAL A 300 -4.28 14.12 0.52
N ILE A 301 -2.98 13.97 0.78
CA ILE A 301 -1.97 13.77 -0.25
C ILE A 301 -2.07 12.33 -0.73
N ILE A 302 -2.35 12.16 -2.03
CA ILE A 302 -2.30 10.86 -2.71
C ILE A 302 -1.15 10.83 -3.71
N GLY A 303 -0.47 9.68 -3.76
CA GLY A 303 0.60 9.39 -4.70
C GLY A 303 0.54 7.93 -5.12
N SER A 304 0.94 7.61 -6.34
CA SER A 304 0.90 6.25 -6.86
C SER A 304 1.97 6.12 -7.93
N ASP A 305 2.77 5.06 -7.83
CA ASP A 305 3.89 4.77 -8.74
C ASP A 305 3.91 3.26 -9.03
N LYS A 306 4.44 2.88 -10.19
CA LYS A 306 4.45 1.49 -10.65
C LYS A 306 5.64 0.75 -10.01
N THR A 307 5.37 -0.26 -9.20
CA THR A 307 6.40 -1.07 -8.54
C THR A 307 6.42 -2.50 -9.06
N THR A 308 7.53 -2.91 -9.69
CA THR A 308 7.80 -4.30 -10.04
C THR A 308 8.26 -5.08 -8.81
N VAL A 309 7.55 -6.15 -8.46
CA VAL A 309 7.78 -6.90 -7.20
C VAL A 309 8.55 -8.22 -7.43
N SER A 310 8.49 -8.81 -8.63
CA SER A 310 9.29 -9.98 -8.99
C SER A 310 9.95 -9.85 -10.36
N VAL A 311 11.25 -10.14 -10.42
CA VAL A 311 12.05 -10.17 -11.67
C VAL A 311 12.34 -11.60 -12.14
N ALA A 312 12.39 -12.58 -11.22
CA ALA A 312 12.91 -13.92 -11.50
C ALA A 312 11.85 -14.98 -11.93
N THR A 313 10.57 -14.80 -11.57
CA THR A 313 9.52 -15.84 -11.71
C THR A 313 8.30 -15.37 -12.50
N GLY A 314 8.41 -14.25 -13.20
CA GLY A 314 7.31 -13.58 -13.91
C GLY A 314 7.23 -12.11 -13.52
N GLN A 315 7.04 -11.24 -14.52
CA GLN A 315 6.97 -9.80 -14.36
C GLN A 315 5.65 -9.41 -13.66
N ASN A 316 5.62 -9.46 -12.33
CA ASN A 316 4.48 -9.00 -11.54
C ASN A 316 4.72 -7.56 -11.09
N ASP A 317 4.08 -6.66 -11.83
CA ASP A 317 3.96 -5.25 -11.51
C ASP A 317 2.70 -5.01 -10.69
N PHE A 318 2.83 -4.21 -9.64
CA PHE A 318 1.72 -3.66 -8.88
C PHE A 318 1.67 -2.14 -9.07
N TYR A 319 0.48 -1.57 -8.92
CA TYR A 319 0.27 -0.12 -8.97
C TYR A 319 -0.26 0.35 -7.59
N PRO A 320 0.61 0.42 -6.57
CA PRO A 320 0.25 0.84 -5.22
C PRO A 320 -0.22 2.30 -5.17
N LEU A 321 -1.34 2.53 -4.47
CA LEU A 321 -1.85 3.86 -4.12
C LEU A 321 -1.48 4.18 -2.67
N TYR A 322 -0.67 5.21 -2.46
CA TYR A 322 -0.28 5.71 -1.14
C TYR A 322 -1.10 6.95 -0.76
N MET A 323 -1.32 7.13 0.55
CA MET A 323 -2.04 8.26 1.12
C MET A 323 -1.39 8.82 2.37
N SER A 324 -1.51 10.13 2.58
CA SER A 324 -1.01 10.80 3.76
C SER A 324 -1.76 12.10 4.09
N LEU A 325 -2.10 12.29 5.35
CA LEU A 325 -2.67 13.53 5.89
C LEU A 325 -1.66 14.70 5.75
N GLY A 326 -2.03 15.73 5.00
CA GLY A 326 -1.22 16.92 4.71
C GLY A 326 -0.80 17.76 5.91
N ASN A 327 -1.54 17.64 7.03
CA ASN A 327 -1.24 18.29 8.30
C ASN A 327 0.07 17.78 8.94
N ILE A 328 0.51 16.56 8.59
CA ILE A 328 1.72 15.94 9.14
C ILE A 328 2.97 16.58 8.53
N HIS A 329 3.88 17.03 9.41
CA HIS A 329 5.15 17.66 9.04
C HIS A 329 6.04 16.71 8.21
N ASN A 330 6.80 17.29 7.28
CA ASN A 330 7.65 16.54 6.34
C ASN A 330 8.69 15.63 7.03
N LYS A 331 9.12 15.95 8.26
CA LYS A 331 10.02 15.10 9.06
C LYS A 331 9.38 13.74 9.40
N MET A 332 8.10 13.69 9.72
CA MET A 332 7.44 12.42 10.12
C MET A 332 7.23 11.49 8.93
N ARG A 333 6.95 12.05 7.74
CA ARG A 333 6.85 11.31 6.45
C ARG A 333 8.11 10.51 6.14
N ARG A 334 9.28 11.03 6.51
CA ARG A 334 10.60 10.43 6.26
C ARG A 334 11.10 9.54 7.40
N ALA A 335 10.33 9.35 8.47
CA ALA A 335 10.80 8.72 9.72
C ALA A 335 10.11 7.38 10.04
N HIS A 336 9.53 6.70 9.02
CA HIS A 336 8.80 5.43 9.17
C HIS A 336 7.70 5.41 10.25
N LYS A 337 7.10 6.56 10.58
CA LYS A 337 6.10 6.69 11.66
C LYS A 337 4.64 6.48 11.23
N ASN A 338 4.38 5.66 10.20
CA ASN A 338 3.05 5.48 9.58
C ASN A 338 2.41 6.77 9.01
N ALA A 339 3.25 7.75 8.67
CA ALA A 339 2.83 9.03 8.11
C ALA A 339 2.49 8.97 6.61
N VAL A 340 2.87 7.88 5.94
CA VAL A 340 2.41 7.52 4.59
C VAL A 340 1.90 6.08 4.71
N SER A 341 0.69 5.83 4.21
CA SER A 341 0.02 4.53 4.30
C SER A 341 -0.31 4.03 2.90
N LEU A 342 -0.12 2.73 2.66
CA LEU A 342 -0.58 2.07 1.43
C LEU A 342 -2.09 1.82 1.53
N VAL A 343 -2.87 2.37 0.60
CA VAL A 343 -4.34 2.41 0.64
C VAL A 343 -4.97 1.59 -0.47
N GLY A 344 -4.27 1.29 -1.56
CA GLY A 344 -4.82 0.45 -2.63
C GLY A 344 -3.76 -0.22 -3.50
N PHE A 345 -4.18 -1.26 -4.21
CA PHE A 345 -3.49 -1.85 -5.35
C PHE A 345 -4.43 -1.71 -6.57
N LEU A 346 -4.09 -0.81 -7.49
CA LEU A 346 -4.90 -0.59 -8.69
C LEU A 346 -4.61 -1.69 -9.72
N ALA A 347 -5.66 -2.11 -10.42
CA ALA A 347 -5.56 -3.14 -11.45
C ALA A 347 -4.70 -2.64 -12.64
N ILE A 348 -3.79 -3.50 -13.10
CA ILE A 348 -3.01 -3.27 -14.33
C ILE A 348 -3.56 -4.21 -15.41
N PRO A 349 -4.42 -3.72 -16.32
CA PRO A 349 -4.93 -4.54 -17.41
C PRO A 349 -3.79 -4.86 -18.38
N ARG A 350 -3.68 -6.14 -18.75
CA ARG A 350 -2.69 -6.65 -19.70
C ARG A 350 -3.42 -7.09 -20.96
N THR A 351 -2.76 -7.00 -22.11
CA THR A 351 -3.29 -7.48 -23.38
C THR A 351 -2.14 -7.80 -24.33
N SER A 352 -2.43 -8.42 -25.48
CA SER A 352 -1.44 -8.69 -26.52
C SER A 352 -0.93 -7.39 -27.15
N GLN A 353 0.23 -7.44 -27.80
CA GLN A 353 0.81 -6.27 -28.46
C GLN A 353 -0.16 -5.64 -29.48
N GLU A 354 -0.95 -6.48 -30.17
CA GLU A 354 -1.98 -6.09 -31.16
C GLU A 354 -3.02 -5.08 -30.62
N TYR A 355 -3.47 -5.23 -29.37
CA TYR A 355 -4.48 -4.34 -28.78
C TYR A 355 -3.87 -3.23 -27.92
N SER A 356 -2.57 -3.31 -27.61
CA SER A 356 -1.92 -2.44 -26.63
C SER A 356 -1.97 -0.93 -26.97
N ASP A 357 -1.91 -0.60 -28.26
CA ASP A 357 -1.94 0.78 -28.78
C ASP A 357 -3.31 1.24 -29.30
N ARG A 358 -4.32 0.35 -29.37
CA ARG A 358 -5.65 0.74 -29.83
C ARG A 358 -6.29 1.78 -28.90
N ALA A 359 -7.06 2.70 -29.50
CA ALA A 359 -7.72 3.79 -28.80
C ALA A 359 -8.75 3.31 -27.75
N ASP A 360 -9.49 2.24 -28.05
CA ASP A 360 -10.47 1.61 -27.15
C ASP A 360 -9.82 1.08 -25.86
N PHE A 361 -8.71 0.34 -25.96
CA PHE A 361 -7.96 -0.17 -24.83
C PHE A 361 -7.26 0.95 -24.05
N ARG A 362 -6.67 1.94 -24.74
CA ARG A 362 -6.08 3.12 -24.10
C ARG A 362 -7.12 3.94 -23.32
N LYS A 363 -8.35 4.07 -23.85
CA LYS A 363 -9.49 4.67 -23.15
C LYS A 363 -9.91 3.83 -21.94
N PHE A 364 -10.12 2.52 -22.11
CA PHE A 364 -10.48 1.62 -21.03
C PHE A 364 -9.48 1.67 -19.87
N ARG A 365 -8.18 1.66 -20.15
CA ARG A 365 -7.10 1.82 -19.15
C ARG A 365 -7.25 3.08 -18.31
N ARG A 366 -7.55 4.21 -18.96
CA ARG A 366 -7.78 5.50 -18.28
C ARG A 366 -9.06 5.45 -17.43
N GLN A 367 -10.16 4.94 -17.99
CA GLN A 367 -11.43 4.80 -17.28
C GLN A 367 -11.32 3.89 -16.06
N LEU A 368 -10.73 2.69 -16.20
CA LEU A 368 -10.44 1.78 -15.09
C LEU A 368 -9.69 2.49 -13.96
N PHE A 369 -8.59 3.17 -14.28
CA PHE A 369 -7.81 3.93 -13.29
C PHE A 369 -8.63 5.01 -12.56
N HIS A 370 -9.38 5.85 -13.29
CA HIS A 370 -10.14 6.94 -12.68
C HIS A 370 -11.36 6.43 -11.90
N THR A 371 -12.14 5.49 -12.44
CA THR A 371 -13.28 4.88 -11.74
C THR A 371 -12.85 4.13 -10.48
N SER A 372 -11.70 3.42 -10.51
CA SER A 372 -11.15 2.80 -9.30
C SER A 372 -10.77 3.82 -8.24
N LEU A 373 -10.12 4.93 -8.61
CA LEU A 373 -9.80 6.00 -7.66
C LEU A 373 -11.04 6.70 -7.10
N GLU A 374 -12.07 6.92 -7.92
CA GLU A 374 -13.35 7.46 -7.47
C GLU A 374 -14.01 6.53 -6.43
N HIS A 375 -14.06 5.23 -6.72
CA HIS A 375 -14.64 4.25 -5.80
C HIS A 375 -13.88 4.20 -4.47
N ILE A 376 -12.55 4.07 -4.50
CA ILE A 376 -11.70 4.04 -3.30
C ILE A 376 -11.92 5.31 -2.45
N LEU A 377 -11.83 6.48 -3.07
CA LEU A 377 -11.88 7.78 -2.38
C LEU A 377 -13.31 8.23 -2.01
N SER A 378 -14.36 7.52 -2.47
CA SER A 378 -15.78 7.87 -2.26
C SER A 378 -16.13 8.15 -0.80
N SER A 379 -15.56 7.39 0.13
CA SER A 379 -15.69 7.55 1.59
C SER A 379 -15.33 8.96 2.11
N LEU A 380 -14.48 9.69 1.40
CA LEU A 380 -14.06 11.05 1.75
C LEU A 380 -15.04 12.13 1.26
N ARG A 381 -15.83 11.84 0.21
CA ARG A 381 -16.67 12.82 -0.50
C ARG A 381 -17.64 13.60 0.39
N PRO A 382 -18.41 12.99 1.32
CA PRO A 382 -19.34 13.73 2.18
C PRO A 382 -18.61 14.74 3.07
N TYR A 383 -17.40 14.35 3.52
CA TYR A 383 -16.59 15.10 4.47
C TYR A 383 -15.70 16.16 3.83
N MET A 384 -15.92 16.48 2.55
CA MET A 384 -15.36 17.66 1.90
C MET A 384 -16.25 18.89 2.04
N SER A 385 -17.56 18.69 2.20
CA SER A 385 -18.53 19.78 2.40
C SER A 385 -18.94 19.93 3.86
N THR A 386 -19.17 18.81 4.56
CA THR A 386 -19.65 18.81 5.95
C THR A 386 -18.56 18.32 6.90
N PRO A 387 -18.17 19.09 7.94
CA PRO A 387 -17.20 18.62 8.92
C PRO A 387 -17.71 17.39 9.68
N ARG A 388 -16.82 16.45 10.00
CA ARG A 388 -17.13 15.33 10.93
C ARG A 388 -16.21 15.33 12.14
N ILE A 389 -16.68 14.79 13.26
CA ILE A 389 -15.84 14.63 14.44
C ILE A 389 -14.85 13.46 14.21
N ILE A 390 -13.56 13.73 14.42
CA ILE A 390 -12.47 12.75 14.49
C ILE A 390 -11.58 13.17 15.66
N ARG A 391 -11.36 12.28 16.63
CA ARG A 391 -10.43 12.48 17.77
C ARG A 391 -10.57 13.89 18.39
N SER A 392 -11.79 14.25 18.80
CA SER A 392 -12.11 15.54 19.44
C SER A 392 -11.83 16.78 18.59
N ARG A 393 -11.98 16.71 17.26
CA ARG A 393 -11.99 17.86 16.34
C ARG A 393 -12.97 17.65 15.19
N HIS A 394 -13.59 18.73 14.73
CA HIS A 394 -14.28 18.75 13.44
C HIS A 394 -13.27 18.75 12.29
N CYS A 395 -13.42 17.86 11.33
CA CYS A 395 -12.46 17.63 10.24
C CYS A 395 -13.14 17.74 8.87
N LEU A 396 -12.55 18.55 7.98
CA LEU A 396 -12.94 18.70 6.58
C LEU A 396 -11.81 18.26 5.66
N HIS A 397 -12.08 17.33 4.75
CA HIS A 397 -11.10 16.78 3.85
C HIS A 397 -11.05 17.56 2.52
N ALA A 398 -9.88 17.59 1.90
CA ALA A 398 -9.72 17.89 0.49
C ALA A 398 -8.65 16.97 -0.07
N LEU A 399 -8.74 16.61 -1.35
CA LEU A 399 -7.64 15.86 -1.97
C LEU A 399 -6.46 16.81 -2.20
N PHE A 400 -5.28 16.23 -2.40
CA PHE A 400 -4.08 16.87 -2.89
C PHE A 400 -3.31 15.81 -3.68
N LYS A 401 -2.83 16.12 -4.89
CA LYS A 401 -2.13 15.14 -5.73
C LYS A 401 -0.81 15.74 -6.19
N ASP A 402 0.27 15.00 -6.03
CA ASP A 402 1.55 15.35 -6.66
C ASP A 402 1.57 14.90 -8.13
N GLY A 403 2.13 15.72 -9.04
CA GLY A 403 2.28 15.32 -10.44
C GLY A 403 2.26 16.45 -11.48
N ALA A 404 2.63 16.10 -12.71
CA ALA A 404 2.73 17.04 -13.82
C ALA A 404 1.47 17.06 -14.71
N GLN A 405 0.81 18.21 -14.78
CA GLN A 405 -0.01 18.64 -15.92
C GLN A 405 0.29 20.11 -16.21
N GLY A 406 0.06 20.55 -17.45
CA GLY A 406 0.18 21.95 -17.84
C GLY A 406 -0.77 22.82 -17.02
N LYS A 407 -0.23 23.80 -16.29
CA LYS A 407 -1.03 24.75 -15.49
C LYS A 407 -1.51 25.96 -16.29
N CYS A 408 -0.97 26.14 -17.48
CA CYS A 408 -1.13 27.28 -18.37
C CYS A 408 -1.89 26.86 -19.65
N THR A 409 -2.46 27.83 -20.35
CA THR A 409 -3.05 27.63 -21.69
C THR A 409 -2.08 27.98 -22.82
N SER A 410 -0.77 28.10 -22.53
CA SER A 410 0.27 28.24 -23.56
C SER A 410 0.27 27.03 -24.49
N HIS A 411 0.52 27.27 -25.77
CA HIS A 411 0.77 26.22 -26.75
C HIS A 411 2.10 25.52 -26.43
N PRO A 412 2.28 24.21 -26.70
CA PRO A 412 3.56 23.53 -26.47
C PRO A 412 4.77 24.19 -27.15
N ASP A 413 4.55 24.81 -28.32
CA ASP A 413 5.58 25.49 -29.10
C ASP A 413 5.82 26.97 -28.70
N ASP A 414 4.96 27.54 -27.84
CA ASP A 414 5.08 28.92 -27.35
C ASP A 414 4.73 28.98 -25.86
N LEU A 415 5.67 28.48 -25.04
CA LEU A 415 5.52 28.41 -23.59
C LEU A 415 5.75 29.77 -22.90
N ASP A 416 6.45 30.71 -23.54
CA ASP A 416 6.79 32.02 -23.00
C ASP A 416 5.67 33.06 -23.21
N ALA A 417 4.72 32.81 -24.13
CA ALA A 417 3.53 33.64 -24.28
C ALA A 417 2.75 33.83 -22.97
N PRO A 418 2.28 35.06 -22.67
CA PRO A 418 1.53 35.37 -21.47
C PRO A 418 0.14 34.72 -21.51
N SER A 419 0.02 33.52 -20.94
CA SER A 419 -1.20 32.72 -20.94
C SER A 419 -1.89 32.65 -19.57
N PRO A 420 -3.24 32.62 -19.52
CA PRO A 420 -3.97 32.36 -18.29
C PRO A 420 -3.72 30.94 -17.76
N ARG A 421 -4.09 30.71 -16.50
CA ARG A 421 -4.07 29.37 -15.93
C ARG A 421 -5.29 28.57 -16.35
N ARG A 422 -5.11 27.27 -16.58
CA ARG A 422 -6.22 26.33 -16.73
C ARG A 422 -7.05 26.30 -15.45
N SER A 423 -8.35 26.09 -15.59
CA SER A 423 -9.32 25.98 -14.50
C SER A 423 -10.43 25.02 -14.89
N GLN A 424 -11.16 24.49 -13.90
CA GLN A 424 -12.29 23.59 -14.16
C GLN A 424 -13.34 24.24 -15.07
N MET A 425 -13.57 25.55 -14.95
CA MET A 425 -14.49 26.30 -15.80
C MET A 425 -14.01 26.37 -17.26
N HIS A 426 -12.72 26.62 -17.47
CA HIS A 426 -12.12 26.63 -18.82
C HIS A 426 -12.17 25.24 -19.46
N THR A 427 -11.74 24.19 -18.76
CA THR A 427 -11.81 22.82 -19.27
C THR A 427 -13.24 22.37 -19.54
N LYS A 428 -14.23 22.77 -18.72
CA LYS A 428 -15.64 22.50 -19.01
C LYS A 428 -16.11 23.22 -20.29
N ALA A 429 -15.81 24.51 -20.44
CA ALA A 429 -16.20 25.27 -21.63
C ALA A 429 -15.60 24.68 -22.92
N LEU A 430 -14.36 24.19 -22.88
CA LEU A 430 -13.76 23.47 -24.00
C LEU A 430 -14.47 22.14 -24.28
N VAL A 431 -14.74 21.33 -23.25
CA VAL A 431 -15.44 20.02 -23.43
C VAL A 431 -16.88 20.20 -23.95
N ASP A 432 -17.55 21.29 -23.58
CA ASP A 432 -18.90 21.60 -24.06
C ASP A 432 -18.91 22.21 -25.49
N GLY A 433 -17.77 22.70 -26.00
CA GLY A 433 -17.70 23.51 -27.23
C GLY A 433 -16.75 23.02 -28.34
N CYS A 434 -15.82 22.11 -28.04
CA CYS A 434 -14.83 21.59 -28.99
C CYS A 434 -15.02 20.08 -29.26
N THR A 435 -14.56 19.64 -30.43
CA THR A 435 -14.48 18.22 -30.78
C THR A 435 -13.40 17.50 -29.97
N LEU A 436 -13.47 16.16 -29.92
CA LEU A 436 -12.45 15.33 -29.24
C LEU A 436 -11.04 15.46 -29.84
N ILE A 437 -10.93 15.87 -31.11
CA ILE A 437 -9.66 16.06 -31.80
C ILE A 437 -9.03 17.39 -31.36
N GLU A 438 -9.76 18.51 -31.51
CA GLU A 438 -9.32 19.84 -31.03
C GLU A 438 -8.96 19.82 -29.53
N LEU A 439 -9.76 19.14 -28.70
CA LEU A 439 -9.45 18.95 -27.28
C LEU A 439 -8.10 18.27 -27.04
N TRP A 440 -7.76 17.26 -27.84
CA TRP A 440 -6.52 16.51 -27.67
C TRP A 440 -5.31 17.23 -28.28
N ASP A 441 -5.43 17.72 -29.52
CA ASP A 441 -4.31 18.31 -30.26
C ASP A 441 -3.98 19.72 -29.74
N ASP A 442 -4.95 20.62 -29.63
CA ASP A 442 -4.70 22.02 -29.23
C ASP A 442 -4.53 22.18 -27.70
N TYR A 443 -5.23 21.34 -26.92
CA TYR A 443 -5.29 21.49 -25.46
C TYR A 443 -4.70 20.31 -24.67
N GLY A 444 -4.42 19.15 -25.26
CA GLY A 444 -3.95 17.96 -24.52
C GLY A 444 -4.98 17.39 -23.54
N ILE A 445 -6.28 17.63 -23.79
CA ILE A 445 -7.41 17.20 -22.97
C ILE A 445 -8.03 15.94 -23.58
N VAL A 446 -8.25 14.91 -22.75
CA VAL A 446 -8.97 13.69 -23.13
C VAL A 446 -10.47 13.93 -22.91
N GLY A 447 -11.14 14.48 -23.92
CA GLY A 447 -12.54 14.93 -23.80
C GLY A 447 -13.58 13.85 -23.47
N ASP A 448 -13.25 12.58 -23.69
CA ASP A 448 -14.12 11.42 -23.45
C ASP A 448 -13.83 10.68 -22.12
N LEU A 449 -13.10 11.34 -21.22
CA LEU A 449 -12.71 10.85 -19.90
C LEU A 449 -12.95 11.92 -18.84
N PHE A 450 -13.81 11.62 -17.85
CA PHE A 450 -13.92 12.43 -16.64
C PHE A 450 -12.88 11.98 -15.59
N PRO A 451 -11.93 12.83 -15.18
CA PRO A 451 -10.99 12.46 -14.14
C PRO A 451 -11.70 12.35 -12.79
N PHE A 452 -11.44 11.29 -12.01
CA PHE A 452 -12.04 11.04 -10.67
C PHE A 452 -12.24 12.28 -9.80
N THR A 453 -11.32 13.26 -9.88
CA THR A 453 -11.36 14.54 -9.18
C THR A 453 -12.65 15.34 -9.39
N THR A 454 -13.32 15.23 -10.56
CA THR A 454 -14.57 15.95 -10.84
C THR A 454 -15.71 15.55 -9.92
N SER A 455 -15.67 14.36 -9.34
CA SER A 455 -16.69 13.86 -8.39
C SER A 455 -16.50 14.35 -6.95
N PHE A 456 -15.45 15.12 -6.65
CA PHE A 456 -15.08 15.53 -5.30
C PHE A 456 -15.09 17.07 -5.15
N PRO A 457 -15.94 17.65 -4.27
CA PRO A 457 -16.11 19.11 -4.16
C PRO A 457 -14.86 19.94 -3.85
N ARG A 458 -13.80 19.31 -3.31
CA ARG A 458 -12.52 19.96 -3.01
C ARG A 458 -11.34 19.23 -3.65
N ALA A 459 -11.49 18.92 -4.94
CA ALA A 459 -10.45 18.30 -5.74
C ALA A 459 -10.35 18.93 -7.16
N ASP A 460 -9.96 20.20 -7.25
CA ASP A 460 -9.71 20.83 -8.57
C ASP A 460 -8.32 20.45 -9.09
N ILE A 461 -8.24 19.56 -10.08
CA ILE A 461 -6.95 19.08 -10.64
C ILE A 461 -5.99 20.22 -11.06
N HIS A 462 -6.51 21.38 -11.46
CA HIS A 462 -5.71 22.54 -11.86
C HIS A 462 -5.10 23.29 -10.65
N GLU A 463 -5.76 23.25 -9.49
CA GLU A 463 -5.21 23.74 -8.22
C GLU A 463 -4.33 22.67 -7.51
N LEU A 464 -4.71 21.40 -7.60
CA LEU A 464 -4.19 20.29 -6.79
C LEU A 464 -2.71 19.95 -7.04
N LEU A 465 -2.27 20.06 -8.30
CA LEU A 465 -0.97 19.54 -8.71
C LEU A 465 0.17 20.43 -8.23
N ALA A 466 1.04 19.93 -7.35
CA ALA A 466 2.36 20.55 -7.19
C ALA A 466 3.20 20.29 -8.46
N PRO A 467 3.90 21.29 -9.02
CA PRO A 467 4.86 21.00 -10.08
C PRO A 467 6.02 20.21 -9.48
N ASP A 468 6.11 18.92 -9.80
CA ASP A 468 7.28 18.11 -9.48
C ASP A 468 8.45 18.51 -10.39
N LEU A 469 9.04 19.67 -10.06
CA LEU A 469 10.15 20.25 -10.80
C LEU A 469 11.36 19.30 -10.83
N LEU A 470 11.53 18.45 -9.81
CA LEU A 470 12.64 17.50 -9.77
C LEU A 470 12.43 16.38 -10.79
N HIS A 471 11.23 15.77 -10.82
CA HIS A 471 10.90 14.76 -11.83
C HIS A 471 10.86 15.37 -13.23
N GLN A 472 10.36 16.59 -13.39
CA GLN A 472 10.34 17.31 -14.68
C GLN A 472 11.76 17.57 -15.21
N ILE A 473 12.68 18.04 -14.37
CA ILE A 473 14.08 18.27 -14.75
C ILE A 473 14.79 16.93 -15.04
N ILE A 474 14.67 15.94 -14.16
CA ILE A 474 15.35 14.63 -14.33
C ILE A 474 14.82 13.90 -15.56
N LYS A 475 13.50 13.87 -15.75
CA LYS A 475 12.90 13.15 -16.87
C LYS A 475 13.01 13.96 -18.17
N GLY A 476 12.42 15.16 -18.22
CA GLY A 476 12.42 15.99 -19.42
C GLY A 476 13.83 16.43 -19.84
N THR A 477 14.56 17.14 -18.97
CA THR A 477 15.87 17.72 -19.36
C THR A 477 16.97 16.67 -19.46
N PHE A 478 17.14 15.82 -18.44
CA PHE A 478 18.26 14.87 -18.41
C PHE A 478 17.98 13.56 -19.15
N LYS A 479 16.82 12.94 -18.96
CA LYS A 479 16.55 11.62 -19.55
C LYS A 479 16.05 11.71 -20.99
N ASP A 480 15.15 12.63 -21.28
CA ASP A 480 14.49 12.70 -22.58
C ASP A 480 15.33 13.59 -23.53
N HIS A 481 15.61 14.86 -23.20
CA HIS A 481 16.38 15.74 -24.09
C HIS A 481 17.89 15.43 -24.17
N LEU A 482 18.60 15.31 -23.04
CA LEU A 482 20.06 15.16 -23.09
C LEU A 482 20.51 13.80 -23.65
N VAL A 483 19.81 12.70 -23.33
CA VAL A 483 20.13 11.38 -23.89
C VAL A 483 19.84 11.34 -25.39
N ASP A 484 18.71 11.88 -25.85
CA ASP A 484 18.40 11.93 -27.28
C ASP A 484 19.42 12.79 -28.04
N TRP A 485 19.80 13.95 -27.50
CA TRP A 485 20.82 14.82 -28.11
C TRP A 485 22.20 14.13 -28.19
N VAL A 486 22.65 13.49 -27.10
CA VAL A 486 23.90 12.71 -27.11
C VAL A 486 23.83 11.55 -28.12
N THR A 487 22.68 10.88 -28.21
CA THR A 487 22.46 9.76 -29.15
C THR A 487 22.50 10.24 -30.60
N GLN A 488 21.85 11.36 -30.91
CA GLN A 488 21.90 12.00 -32.23
C GLN A 488 23.33 12.43 -32.58
N TYR A 489 24.03 13.10 -31.65
CA TYR A 489 25.41 13.54 -31.85
C TYR A 489 26.36 12.37 -32.18
N ILE A 490 26.28 11.28 -31.41
CA ILE A 490 27.09 10.07 -31.63
C ILE A 490 26.80 9.44 -32.99
N ASN A 491 25.52 9.36 -33.40
CA ASN A 491 25.13 8.83 -34.71
C ASN A 491 25.53 9.74 -35.89
N GLN A 492 25.68 11.06 -35.67
CA GLN A 492 26.12 12.01 -36.69
C GLN A 492 27.65 12.05 -36.87
N HIS A 493 28.42 11.79 -35.82
CA HIS A 493 29.89 11.95 -35.82
C HIS A 493 30.67 10.63 -35.91
N HIS A 494 29.99 9.48 -35.94
CA HIS A 494 30.62 8.16 -36.02
C HIS A 494 29.89 7.23 -36.98
N GLU A 495 30.66 6.42 -37.70
CA GLU A 495 30.15 5.32 -38.52
C GLU A 495 29.20 4.40 -37.73
N PRO A 496 28.09 3.89 -38.33
CA PRO A 496 27.06 3.14 -37.62
C PRO A 496 27.53 2.00 -36.68
N PRO A 497 28.53 1.15 -37.02
CA PRO A 497 29.02 0.13 -36.08
C PRO A 497 29.77 0.73 -34.88
N THR A 498 30.48 1.85 -35.07
CA THR A 498 31.19 2.58 -34.01
C THR A 498 30.21 3.30 -33.10
N ALA A 499 29.21 3.99 -33.67
CA ALA A 499 28.14 4.65 -32.93
C ALA A 499 27.39 3.65 -32.01
N LYS A 500 26.97 2.50 -32.56
CA LYS A 500 26.35 1.42 -31.76
C LYS A 500 27.22 0.93 -30.61
N LYS A 501 28.54 0.79 -30.82
CA LYS A 501 29.48 0.35 -29.78
C LYS A 501 29.62 1.39 -28.65
N ILE A 502 29.64 2.68 -28.98
CA ILE A 502 29.71 3.77 -28.00
C ILE A 502 28.40 3.82 -27.18
N LEU A 503 27.25 3.74 -27.84
CA LEU A 503 25.94 3.73 -27.16
C LEU A 503 25.79 2.51 -26.23
N ALA A 504 26.26 1.33 -26.63
CA ALA A 504 26.26 0.13 -25.80
C ALA A 504 27.16 0.26 -24.55
N ASP A 505 28.33 0.88 -24.66
CA ASP A 505 29.20 1.17 -23.49
C ASP A 505 28.56 2.18 -22.53
N ILE A 506 27.90 3.21 -23.07
CA ILE A 506 27.14 4.19 -22.25
C ILE A 506 26.00 3.48 -21.48
N ASP A 507 25.20 2.66 -22.15
CA ASP A 507 24.09 1.93 -21.52
C ASP A 507 24.57 0.87 -20.50
N GLN A 508 25.68 0.18 -20.80
CA GLN A 508 26.32 -0.75 -19.87
C GLN A 508 26.80 -0.03 -18.60
N ARG A 509 27.43 1.15 -18.72
CA ARG A 509 27.86 1.98 -17.58
C ARG A 509 26.67 2.52 -16.79
N TYR A 510 25.61 2.97 -17.46
CA TYR A 510 24.38 3.43 -16.81
C TYR A 510 23.72 2.30 -16.00
N THR A 511 23.60 1.10 -16.60
CA THR A 511 23.08 -0.10 -15.94
C THR A 511 23.94 -0.51 -14.74
N PHE A 512 25.26 -0.45 -14.84
CA PHE A 512 26.18 -0.73 -13.74
C PHE A 512 26.01 0.27 -12.56
N LEU A 513 25.89 1.57 -12.85
CA LEU A 513 25.64 2.60 -11.84
C LEU A 513 24.26 2.45 -11.18
N ALA A 514 23.22 2.11 -11.95
CA ALA A 514 21.90 1.82 -11.43
C ALA A 514 21.88 0.56 -10.53
N GLY A 515 22.68 -0.46 -10.88
CA GLY A 515 22.90 -1.65 -10.06
C GLY A 515 23.60 -1.35 -8.73
N LEU A 516 24.67 -0.55 -8.77
CA LEU A 516 25.39 -0.10 -7.55
C LEU A 516 24.49 0.69 -6.62
N LYS A 517 23.61 1.56 -7.13
CA LYS A 517 22.71 2.34 -6.29
C LYS A 517 21.77 1.45 -5.46
N LYS A 518 21.30 0.34 -6.05
CA LYS A 518 20.46 -0.65 -5.34
C LYS A 518 21.20 -1.45 -4.26
N THR A 519 22.53 -1.52 -4.29
CA THR A 519 23.32 -2.23 -3.25
C THR A 519 23.84 -1.33 -2.13
N PHE A 520 23.71 0.00 -2.27
CA PHE A 520 24.06 0.97 -1.22
C PHE A 520 22.85 1.54 -0.46
N ASP A 521 21.64 1.48 -1.02
CA ASP A 521 20.38 1.90 -0.39
C ASP A 521 19.61 0.73 0.28
N GLY A 522 20.28 -0.38 0.58
CA GLY A 522 19.70 -1.61 1.18
C GLY A 522 20.02 -1.79 2.67
#